data_AF-A0A7X2TZ98-F1
#
_entry.id   AF-A0A7X2TZ98-F1
#
_cell.length_a   1.000
_cell.length_b   1.000
_cell.length_c   1.000
_cell.angle_alpha   90.00
_cell.angle_beta   90.00
_cell.angle_gamma   90.00
#
_symmetry.space_group_name_H-M   'P 1'
#
loop_
_entity.id
_entity.type
_entity.pdbx_description
1 polymer ?
#
loop_
_entity_poly.entity_id
_entity_poly.type
_entity_poly.pdbx_seq_one_letter_code
_entity_poly.pdbx_strand_id
1 'polypeptide(L)'
;MAISHLLTLLFLAAAPPWNADMRKARDAQDRAQLERIATQASSLAEKQSGDAELQYGAALANSTLAEVAEEVRDKGQARAASEAGMKYAGRSIALQADVAEYHRLLGTLCGQAAGAVGGFGALKFGRCALDEVNKAVSLDAKAPINYLSRGIGNYYLPAMLGGGVELAIRDFQKAVELDARMAEAHMWLGIALRKANRNAEARKAFEKAVALNPARVWAKQQLEKTPAQ
;
A
#
# COMPACT_ATOMS: atom_id res chain seq x y z
N MET A 1 -6.46 -0.51 50.58
CA MET A 1 -5.48 -0.09 49.57
C MET A 1 -5.52 -1.15 48.47
N ALA A 2 -6.27 -0.90 47.39
CA ALA A 2 -6.52 -1.87 46.33
C ALA A 2 -5.69 -1.46 45.10
N ILE A 3 -4.72 -2.30 44.73
CA ILE A 3 -3.94 -2.14 43.51
C ILE A 3 -4.65 -2.97 42.45
N SER A 4 -5.39 -2.29 41.57
CA SER A 4 -6.03 -2.88 40.41
C SER A 4 -4.97 -3.14 39.34
N HIS A 5 -4.61 -4.41 39.14
CA HIS A 5 -3.79 -4.82 38.00
C HIS A 5 -4.69 -4.87 36.75
N LEU A 6 -4.59 -3.83 35.93
CA LEU A 6 -5.13 -3.82 34.57
C LEU A 6 -4.34 -4.86 33.74
N LEU A 7 -4.93 -6.04 33.52
CA LEU A 7 -4.44 -6.97 32.50
C LEU A 7 -4.72 -6.35 31.13
N THR A 8 -3.70 -5.76 30.51
CA THR A 8 -3.69 -5.48 29.07
C THR A 8 -3.63 -6.82 28.33
N LEU A 9 -4.79 -7.35 27.97
CA LEU A 9 -4.91 -8.42 26.98
C LEU A 9 -4.36 -7.89 25.65
N LEU A 10 -3.15 -8.32 25.28
CA LEU A 10 -2.71 -8.26 23.89
C LEU A 10 -3.67 -9.13 23.07
N PHE A 11 -4.66 -8.49 22.42
CA PHE A 11 -5.34 -9.11 21.30
C PHE A 11 -4.32 -9.20 20.16
N LEU A 12 -3.71 -10.39 20.02
CA LEU A 12 -3.15 -10.79 18.73
C LEU A 12 -4.35 -10.90 17.78
N ALA A 13 -4.67 -9.81 17.08
CA ALA A 13 -5.67 -9.82 16.03
C ALA A 13 -5.28 -10.92 15.03
N ALA A 14 -6.05 -12.01 15.00
CA ALA A 14 -5.87 -13.04 14.01
C ALA A 14 -6.05 -12.37 12.65
N ALA A 15 -5.00 -12.39 11.84
CA ALA A 15 -5.00 -11.74 10.54
C ALA A 15 -6.24 -12.21 9.74
N PRO A 16 -6.98 -11.31 9.07
CA PRO A 16 -8.21 -11.68 8.36
C PRO A 16 -8.02 -12.94 7.52
N PRO A 17 -9.02 -13.85 7.49
CA PRO A 17 -8.86 -15.21 6.95
C PRO A 17 -8.44 -15.22 5.47
N TRP A 18 -8.71 -14.15 4.74
CA TRP A 18 -8.39 -13.98 3.31
C TRP A 18 -6.93 -13.60 3.03
N ASN A 19 -6.10 -13.31 4.03
CA ASN A 19 -4.78 -12.71 3.80
C ASN A 19 -3.84 -13.56 2.93
N ALA A 20 -3.86 -14.88 3.07
CA ALA A 20 -3.03 -15.76 2.26
C ALA A 20 -3.53 -15.85 0.81
N ASP A 21 -4.84 -15.99 0.62
CA ASP A 21 -5.46 -16.10 -0.70
C ASP A 21 -5.39 -14.77 -1.46
N MET A 22 -5.56 -13.65 -0.76
CA MET A 22 -5.39 -12.32 -1.31
C MET A 22 -3.97 -12.08 -1.81
N ARG A 23 -2.93 -12.47 -1.04
CA ARG A 23 -1.54 -12.36 -1.51
C ARG A 23 -1.28 -13.21 -2.74
N LYS A 24 -1.76 -14.46 -2.76
CA LYS A 24 -1.65 -15.34 -3.94
C LYS A 24 -2.33 -14.71 -5.16
N ALA A 25 -3.55 -14.21 -4.99
CA ALA A 25 -4.30 -13.56 -6.06
C ALA A 25 -3.59 -12.29 -6.56
N ARG A 26 -3.09 -11.44 -5.66
CA ARG A 26 -2.28 -10.26 -6.01
C ARG A 26 -1.03 -10.62 -6.79
N ASP A 27 -0.29 -11.62 -6.30
CA ASP A 27 0.97 -12.02 -6.91
C ASP A 27 0.75 -12.59 -8.33
N ALA A 28 -0.36 -13.32 -8.54
CA ALA A 28 -0.80 -13.84 -9.83
C ALA A 28 -1.55 -12.82 -10.71
N GLN A 29 -1.83 -11.61 -10.22
CA GLN A 29 -2.73 -10.63 -10.85
C GLN A 29 -4.16 -11.18 -11.11
N ASP A 30 -4.65 -12.11 -10.27
CA ASP A 30 -6.02 -12.65 -10.33
C ASP A 30 -7.04 -11.65 -9.76
N ARG A 31 -7.44 -10.74 -10.63
CA ARG A 31 -8.39 -9.68 -10.34
C ARG A 31 -9.78 -10.17 -9.95
N ALA A 32 -10.24 -11.27 -10.57
CA ALA A 32 -11.56 -11.83 -10.29
C ALA A 32 -11.61 -12.42 -8.87
N GLN A 33 -10.54 -13.07 -8.43
CA GLN A 33 -10.42 -13.53 -7.05
C GLN A 33 -10.34 -12.35 -6.07
N LEU A 34 -9.56 -11.32 -6.38
CA LEU A 34 -9.47 -10.12 -5.53
C LEU A 34 -10.81 -9.39 -5.39
N GLU A 35 -11.61 -9.32 -6.45
CA GLU A 35 -12.94 -8.72 -6.40
C GLU A 35 -13.90 -9.50 -5.49
N ARG A 36 -13.87 -10.84 -5.54
CA ARG A 36 -14.64 -11.68 -4.62
C ARG A 36 -14.21 -11.47 -3.17
N ILE A 37 -12.90 -11.42 -2.91
CA ILE A 37 -12.35 -11.19 -1.57
C ILE A 37 -12.78 -9.80 -1.06
N ALA A 38 -12.62 -8.75 -1.87
CA ALA A 38 -13.01 -7.40 -1.50
C ALA A 38 -14.51 -7.29 -1.18
N THR A 39 -15.36 -7.97 -1.95
CA THR A 39 -16.81 -8.04 -1.71
C THR A 39 -17.13 -8.74 -0.39
N GLN A 40 -16.50 -9.88 -0.12
CA GLN A 40 -16.72 -10.65 1.11
C GLN A 40 -16.24 -9.88 2.35
N ALA A 41 -15.04 -9.31 2.29
CA ALA A 41 -14.47 -8.52 3.38
C ALA A 41 -15.34 -7.28 3.67
N SER A 42 -15.78 -6.58 2.62
CA SER A 42 -16.70 -5.44 2.73
C SER A 42 -18.03 -5.83 3.38
N SER A 43 -18.64 -6.94 2.95
CA SER A 43 -19.89 -7.42 3.53
C SER A 43 -19.76 -7.76 5.01
N LEU A 44 -18.64 -8.37 5.42
CA LEU A 44 -18.38 -8.69 6.81
C LEU A 44 -18.16 -7.44 7.66
N ALA A 45 -17.38 -6.48 7.15
CA ALA A 45 -17.13 -5.19 7.80
C ALA A 45 -18.43 -4.39 7.99
N GLU A 46 -19.37 -4.44 7.05
CA GLU A 46 -20.66 -3.77 7.22
C GLU A 46 -21.55 -4.44 8.28
N LYS A 47 -21.51 -5.78 8.38
CA LYS A 47 -22.25 -6.51 9.43
C LYS A 47 -21.70 -6.24 10.83
N GLN A 48 -20.41 -5.94 10.94
CA GLN A 48 -19.70 -5.71 12.20
C GLN A 48 -19.02 -4.33 12.16
N SER A 49 -19.84 -3.29 12.03
CA SER A 49 -19.38 -1.91 11.79
C SER A 49 -18.50 -1.31 12.90
N GLY A 50 -18.57 -1.86 14.12
CA GLY A 50 -17.75 -1.44 15.26
C GLY A 50 -16.40 -2.15 15.38
N ASP A 51 -16.09 -3.09 14.49
CA ASP A 51 -14.82 -3.83 14.51
C ASP A 51 -13.80 -3.17 13.57
N ALA A 52 -12.80 -2.52 14.16
CA ALA A 52 -11.77 -1.77 13.43
C ALA A 52 -10.91 -2.66 12.53
N GLU A 53 -10.61 -3.89 12.95
CA GLU A 53 -9.80 -4.84 12.20
C GLU A 53 -10.56 -5.36 10.98
N LEU A 54 -11.87 -5.57 11.10
CA LEU A 54 -12.72 -5.90 9.94
C LEU A 54 -12.83 -4.72 8.96
N GLN A 55 -12.94 -3.48 9.46
CA GLN A 55 -12.88 -2.30 8.58
C GLN A 55 -11.53 -2.22 7.86
N TYR A 56 -10.42 -2.41 8.57
CA TYR A 56 -9.08 -2.44 8.00
C TYR A 56 -8.93 -3.56 6.96
N GLY A 57 -9.40 -4.77 7.25
CA GLY A 57 -9.36 -5.89 6.32
C GLY A 57 -10.14 -5.63 5.02
N ALA A 58 -11.31 -4.98 5.10
CA ALA A 58 -12.05 -4.53 3.92
C ALA A 58 -11.31 -3.45 3.13
N ALA A 59 -10.69 -2.49 3.82
CA ALA A 59 -9.87 -1.46 3.19
C ALA A 59 -8.66 -2.07 2.46
N LEU A 60 -7.98 -3.04 3.07
CA LEU A 60 -6.79 -3.69 2.53
C LEU A 60 -7.13 -4.52 1.29
N ALA A 61 -8.24 -5.26 1.31
CA ALA A 61 -8.72 -6.02 0.17
C ALA A 61 -9.04 -5.12 -1.03
N ASN A 62 -9.70 -3.98 -0.77
CA ASN A 62 -9.99 -2.99 -1.80
C ASN A 62 -8.72 -2.30 -2.33
N SER A 63 -7.76 -1.96 -1.48
CA SER A 63 -6.48 -1.39 -1.90
C SER A 63 -5.68 -2.37 -2.77
N THR A 64 -5.71 -3.67 -2.43
CA THR A 64 -5.04 -4.72 -3.21
C THR A 64 -5.71 -4.92 -4.58
N LEU A 65 -7.05 -4.88 -4.63
CA LEU A 65 -7.78 -4.89 -5.90
C LEU A 65 -7.44 -3.67 -6.76
N ALA A 66 -7.34 -2.48 -6.14
CA ALA A 66 -6.95 -1.26 -6.83
C ALA A 66 -5.52 -1.35 -7.38
N GLU A 67 -4.56 -1.85 -6.60
CA GLU A 67 -3.16 -2.07 -7.01
C GLU A 67 -3.10 -2.92 -8.28
N VAL A 68 -3.72 -4.10 -8.26
CA VAL A 68 -3.71 -5.01 -9.43
C VAL A 68 -4.44 -4.40 -10.63
N ALA A 69 -5.54 -3.68 -10.39
CA ALA A 69 -6.25 -2.96 -11.45
C ALA A 69 -5.35 -1.90 -12.13
N GLU A 70 -4.54 -1.15 -11.37
CA GLU A 70 -3.56 -0.20 -11.92
C GLU A 70 -2.48 -0.92 -12.75
N GLU A 71 -1.96 -2.04 -12.26
CA GLU A 71 -0.92 -2.81 -12.95
C GLU A 71 -1.37 -3.28 -14.34
N VAL A 72 -2.64 -3.69 -14.45
CA VAL A 72 -3.27 -4.12 -15.71
C VAL A 72 -3.95 -2.97 -16.46
N ARG A 73 -3.79 -1.73 -15.98
CA ARG A 73 -4.28 -0.48 -16.58
C ARG A 73 -5.81 -0.32 -16.63
N ASP A 74 -6.53 -0.98 -15.74
CA ASP A 74 -7.97 -0.76 -15.52
C ASP A 74 -8.20 0.39 -14.54
N LYS A 75 -8.19 1.62 -15.07
CA LYS A 75 -8.39 2.84 -14.26
C LYS A 75 -9.79 2.92 -13.62
N GLY A 76 -10.80 2.33 -14.26
CA GLY A 76 -12.16 2.35 -13.75
C GLY A 76 -12.28 1.53 -12.47
N GLN A 77 -11.78 0.30 -12.51
CA GLN A 77 -11.78 -0.56 -11.34
C GLN A 77 -10.80 -0.07 -10.26
N ALA A 78 -9.62 0.42 -10.64
CA ALA A 78 -8.67 1.01 -9.69
C ALA A 78 -9.32 2.14 -8.88
N ARG A 79 -10.02 3.05 -9.57
CA ARG A 79 -10.75 4.14 -8.91
C ARG A 79 -11.84 3.63 -7.98
N ALA A 80 -12.72 2.77 -8.48
CA ALA A 80 -13.87 2.28 -7.71
C ALA A 80 -13.42 1.54 -6.44
N ALA A 81 -12.41 0.68 -6.55
CA ALA A 81 -11.85 -0.05 -5.42
C ALA A 81 -11.16 0.89 -4.43
N SER A 82 -10.39 1.89 -4.91
CA SER A 82 -9.76 2.89 -4.03
C SER A 82 -10.78 3.69 -3.23
N GLU A 83 -11.85 4.17 -3.88
CA GLU A 83 -12.92 4.92 -3.23
C GLU A 83 -13.69 4.08 -2.20
N ALA A 84 -13.99 2.82 -2.53
CA ALA A 84 -14.60 1.89 -1.58
C ALA A 84 -13.69 1.63 -0.37
N GLY A 85 -12.40 1.38 -0.60
CA GLY A 85 -11.42 1.15 0.46
C GLY A 85 -11.27 2.34 1.40
N MET A 86 -11.26 3.58 0.88
CA MET A 86 -11.14 4.80 1.69
C MET A 86 -12.24 4.91 2.75
N LYS A 87 -13.48 4.51 2.42
CA LYS A 87 -14.59 4.48 3.37
C LYS A 87 -14.27 3.60 4.57
N TYR A 88 -13.78 2.39 4.33
CA TYR A 88 -13.46 1.43 5.39
C TYR A 88 -12.21 1.86 6.19
N ALA A 89 -11.18 2.37 5.51
CA ALA A 89 -9.99 2.89 6.18
C ALA A 89 -10.35 4.05 7.13
N GLY A 90 -11.20 4.98 6.68
CA GLY A 90 -11.71 6.06 7.53
C GLY A 90 -12.48 5.55 8.76
N ARG A 91 -13.27 4.47 8.63
CA ARG A 91 -13.95 3.84 9.77
C ARG A 91 -12.97 3.16 10.73
N SER A 92 -11.92 2.50 10.23
CA SER A 92 -10.88 1.91 11.09
C SER A 92 -10.18 2.97 11.94
N ILE A 93 -9.84 4.13 11.34
CA ILE A 93 -9.24 5.27 12.05
C ILE A 93 -10.22 5.89 13.06
N ALA A 94 -11.50 6.02 12.69
CA ALA A 94 -12.52 6.56 13.59
C ALA A 94 -12.74 5.68 14.84
N LEU A 95 -12.51 4.36 14.71
CA LEU A 95 -12.58 3.42 15.82
C LEU A 95 -11.28 3.39 16.64
N GLN A 96 -10.11 3.50 15.98
CA GLN A 96 -8.78 3.48 16.62
C GLN A 96 -7.81 4.39 15.85
N ALA A 97 -7.57 5.59 16.37
CA ALA A 97 -6.82 6.64 15.67
C ALA A 97 -5.29 6.62 15.89
N ASP A 98 -4.79 5.77 16.77
CA ASP A 98 -3.36 5.66 17.10
C ASP A 98 -2.64 4.51 16.39
N VAL A 99 -3.35 3.79 15.51
CA VAL A 99 -2.78 2.69 14.71
C VAL A 99 -2.16 3.24 13.42
N ALA A 100 -0.82 3.22 13.34
CA ALA A 100 -0.07 3.73 12.20
C ALA A 100 -0.51 3.11 10.85
N GLU A 101 -0.78 1.81 10.84
CA GLU A 101 -1.14 1.07 9.62
C GLU A 101 -2.48 1.55 9.02
N TYR A 102 -3.44 1.98 9.84
CA TYR A 102 -4.73 2.48 9.34
C TYR A 102 -4.57 3.79 8.59
N HIS A 103 -3.77 4.71 9.13
CA HIS A 103 -3.38 5.95 8.46
C HIS A 103 -2.59 5.66 7.17
N ARG A 104 -1.62 4.75 7.23
CA ARG A 104 -0.83 4.37 6.05
C ARG A 104 -1.70 3.85 4.91
N LEU A 105 -2.65 2.96 5.24
CA LEU A 105 -3.56 2.37 4.28
C LEU A 105 -4.51 3.41 3.68
N LEU A 106 -5.10 4.30 4.48
CA LEU A 106 -5.90 5.41 3.97
C LEU A 106 -5.10 6.29 3.01
N GLY A 107 -3.87 6.64 3.39
CA GLY A 107 -2.99 7.44 2.54
C GLY A 107 -2.65 6.73 1.22
N THR A 108 -2.45 5.42 1.24
CA THR A 108 -2.23 4.60 0.03
C THR A 108 -3.45 4.62 -0.89
N LEU A 109 -4.65 4.39 -0.35
CA LEU A 109 -5.90 4.43 -1.11
C LEU A 109 -6.17 5.82 -1.70
N CYS A 110 -5.85 6.89 -0.97
CA CYS A 110 -5.86 8.23 -1.50
C CYS A 110 -4.88 8.39 -2.68
N GLY A 111 -3.65 7.85 -2.58
CA GLY A 111 -2.69 7.85 -3.68
C GLY A 111 -3.19 7.12 -4.93
N GLN A 112 -3.78 5.93 -4.75
CA GLN A 112 -4.37 5.12 -5.83
C GLN A 112 -5.54 5.87 -6.51
N ALA A 113 -6.42 6.47 -5.71
CA ALA A 113 -7.49 7.32 -6.22
C ALA A 113 -6.95 8.52 -7.00
N ALA A 114 -5.90 9.20 -6.51
CA ALA A 114 -5.26 10.32 -7.17
C ALA A 114 -4.64 9.94 -8.53
N GLY A 115 -4.06 8.74 -8.65
CA GLY A 115 -3.54 8.23 -9.92
C GLY A 115 -4.64 7.88 -10.93
N ALA A 116 -5.80 7.47 -10.43
CA ALA A 116 -6.94 7.11 -11.24
C ALA A 116 -7.78 8.32 -11.71
N VAL A 117 -7.73 9.45 -10.99
CA VAL A 117 -8.44 10.69 -11.37
C VAL A 117 -7.48 11.78 -11.86
N GLY A 118 -7.83 12.46 -12.95
CA GLY A 118 -7.05 13.60 -13.45
C GLY A 118 -7.42 14.93 -12.78
N GLY A 119 -6.62 15.97 -13.04
CA GLY A 119 -6.97 17.36 -12.73
C GLY A 119 -7.15 17.65 -11.24
N PHE A 120 -8.19 18.42 -10.91
CA PHE A 120 -8.42 18.90 -9.54
C PHE A 120 -8.68 17.78 -8.52
N GLY A 121 -9.27 16.66 -8.94
CA GLY A 121 -9.47 15.49 -8.09
C GLY A 121 -8.15 14.91 -7.57
N ALA A 122 -7.09 14.96 -8.39
CA ALA A 122 -5.76 14.47 -8.01
C ALA A 122 -5.13 15.29 -6.88
N LEU A 123 -5.42 16.59 -6.80
CA LEU A 123 -4.88 17.46 -5.75
C LEU A 123 -5.47 17.14 -4.38
N LYS A 124 -6.79 16.96 -4.30
CA LYS A 124 -7.47 16.60 -3.03
C LYS A 124 -6.96 15.26 -2.50
N PHE A 125 -6.93 14.24 -3.37
CA PHE A 125 -6.46 12.92 -2.98
C PHE A 125 -4.95 12.89 -2.72
N GLY A 126 -4.16 13.66 -3.46
CA GLY A 126 -2.72 13.82 -3.20
C GLY A 126 -2.44 14.43 -1.82
N ARG A 127 -3.23 15.42 -1.39
CA ARG A 127 -3.09 15.99 -0.04
C ARG A 127 -3.44 14.98 1.05
N CYS A 128 -4.57 14.27 0.88
CA CYS A 128 -4.93 13.16 1.78
C CYS A 128 -3.79 12.13 1.89
N ALA A 129 -3.24 11.68 0.77
CA ALA A 129 -2.15 10.71 0.75
C ALA A 129 -0.94 11.19 1.56
N LEU A 130 -0.53 12.45 1.38
CA LEU A 130 0.61 13.02 2.08
C LEU A 130 0.38 13.13 3.59
N ASP A 131 -0.77 13.68 3.99
CA ASP A 131 -1.07 13.92 5.41
C ASP A 131 -1.17 12.58 6.18
N GLU A 132 -1.87 11.59 5.63
CA GLU A 132 -2.10 10.29 6.26
C GLU A 132 -0.84 9.43 6.32
N VAL A 133 -0.04 9.39 5.25
CA VAL A 133 1.23 8.63 5.29
C VAL A 133 2.24 9.28 6.25
N ASN A 134 2.31 10.62 6.30
CA ASN A 134 3.18 11.28 7.28
C ASN A 134 2.73 11.04 8.71
N LYS A 135 1.42 10.99 8.95
CA LYS A 135 0.87 10.59 10.24
C LYS A 135 1.29 9.16 10.59
N ALA A 136 1.20 8.21 9.66
CA ALA A 136 1.66 6.84 9.87
C ALA A 136 3.15 6.76 10.23
N VAL A 137 4.02 7.48 9.50
CA VAL A 137 5.47 7.56 9.81
C VAL A 137 5.71 8.17 11.20
N SER A 138 4.91 9.16 11.61
CA SER A 138 5.05 9.77 12.94
C SER A 138 4.62 8.83 14.08
N LEU A 139 3.64 7.95 13.83
CA LEU A 139 3.16 6.97 14.79
C LEU A 139 4.10 5.77 14.89
N ASP A 140 4.68 5.34 13.76
CA ASP A 140 5.67 4.26 13.72
C ASP A 140 6.75 4.53 12.66
N ALA A 141 7.88 5.08 13.11
CA ALA A 141 9.05 5.36 12.28
C ALA A 141 9.96 4.14 12.06
N LYS A 142 9.63 2.97 12.60
CA LYS A 142 10.40 1.73 12.40
C LYS A 142 9.73 0.79 11.40
N ALA A 143 8.45 0.99 11.11
CA ALA A 143 7.73 0.22 10.10
C ALA A 143 8.25 0.53 8.67
N PRO A 144 8.86 -0.43 7.95
CA PRO A 144 9.35 -0.22 6.58
C PRO A 144 8.23 0.14 5.59
N ILE A 145 7.02 -0.40 5.82
CA ILE A 145 5.85 -0.15 4.97
C ILE A 145 5.43 1.32 4.93
N ASN A 146 5.69 2.08 6.00
CA ASN A 146 5.39 3.51 6.06
C ASN A 146 6.28 4.29 5.10
N TYR A 147 7.57 3.97 5.05
CA TYR A 147 8.50 4.56 4.09
C TYR A 147 8.23 4.09 2.67
N LEU A 148 7.85 2.82 2.46
CA LEU A 148 7.39 2.35 1.16
C LEU A 148 6.22 3.21 0.66
N SER A 149 5.21 3.40 1.50
CA SER A 149 4.00 4.14 1.12
C SER A 149 4.30 5.62 0.85
N ARG A 150 5.21 6.23 1.63
CA ARG A 150 5.66 7.60 1.40
C ARG A 150 6.47 7.73 0.11
N GLY A 151 7.32 6.75 -0.18
CA GLY A 151 8.08 6.68 -1.42
C GLY A 151 7.17 6.58 -2.64
N ILE A 152 6.09 5.77 -2.58
CA ILE A 152 5.08 5.69 -3.65
C ILE A 152 4.42 7.05 -3.86
N GLY A 153 4.01 7.72 -2.77
CA GLY A 153 3.46 9.08 -2.83
C GLY A 153 4.43 10.06 -3.49
N ASN A 154 5.69 10.09 -3.06
CA ASN A 154 6.74 10.92 -3.63
C ASN A 154 7.02 10.60 -5.11
N TYR A 155 6.90 9.34 -5.53
CA TYR A 155 7.14 8.91 -6.91
C TYR A 155 6.12 9.51 -7.89
N TYR A 156 4.87 9.61 -7.46
CA TYR A 156 3.76 10.15 -8.27
C TYR A 156 3.57 11.66 -8.10
N LEU A 157 3.92 12.23 -6.95
CA LEU A 157 3.79 13.66 -6.69
C LEU A 157 4.86 14.45 -7.47
N PRO A 158 4.48 15.48 -8.26
CA PRO A 158 5.45 16.32 -8.97
C PRO A 158 6.43 17.03 -8.02
N ALA A 159 7.66 17.26 -8.48
CA ALA A 159 8.69 17.94 -7.71
C ALA A 159 8.27 19.34 -7.22
N MET A 160 7.54 20.09 -8.05
CA MET A 160 7.01 21.42 -7.68
C MET A 160 6.00 21.39 -6.52
N LEU A 161 5.44 20.21 -6.21
CA LEU A 161 4.51 20.00 -5.09
C LEU A 161 5.18 19.29 -3.90
N GLY A 162 6.52 19.18 -3.90
CA GLY A 162 7.29 18.57 -2.81
C GLY A 162 7.50 17.05 -2.94
N GLY A 163 7.12 16.46 -4.09
CA GLY A 163 7.44 15.07 -4.42
C GLY A 163 8.72 14.93 -5.25
N GLY A 164 8.82 13.85 -6.00
CA GLY A 164 9.89 13.60 -6.96
C GLY A 164 10.56 12.24 -6.81
N VAL A 165 11.16 11.80 -7.92
CA VAL A 165 11.76 10.47 -8.06
C VAL A 165 12.92 10.25 -7.08
N GLU A 166 13.75 11.28 -6.85
CA GLU A 166 14.88 11.16 -5.92
C GLU A 166 14.43 11.06 -4.45
N LEU A 167 13.34 11.73 -4.07
CA LEU A 167 12.75 11.56 -2.74
C LEU A 167 12.17 10.15 -2.57
N ALA A 168 11.48 9.65 -3.61
CA ALA A 168 10.97 8.29 -3.63
C ALA A 168 12.08 7.24 -3.47
N ILE A 169 13.19 7.40 -4.20
CA ILE A 169 14.37 6.52 -4.08
C ILE A 169 14.89 6.47 -2.64
N ARG A 170 15.02 7.62 -1.96
CA ARG A 170 15.47 7.68 -0.56
C ARG A 170 14.51 6.95 0.39
N ASP A 171 13.22 7.13 0.20
CA ASP A 171 12.20 6.44 1.01
C ASP A 171 12.21 4.93 0.78
N PHE A 172 12.35 4.48 -0.47
CA PHE A 172 12.47 3.05 -0.77
C PHE A 172 13.76 2.45 -0.23
N GLN A 173 14.88 3.18 -0.31
CA GLN A 173 16.13 2.77 0.33
C GLN A 173 15.96 2.63 1.85
N LYS A 174 15.23 3.55 2.50
CA LYS A 174 14.95 3.45 3.93
C LYS A 174 14.08 2.23 4.26
N ALA A 175 13.07 1.94 3.44
CA ALA A 175 12.27 0.72 3.60
C ALA A 175 13.13 -0.55 3.47
N VAL A 176 14.07 -0.59 2.51
CA VAL A 176 15.02 -1.71 2.35
C VAL A 176 16.03 -1.80 3.50
N GLU A 177 16.46 -0.67 4.07
CA GLU A 177 17.34 -0.63 5.24
C GLU A 177 16.65 -1.24 6.48
N LEU A 178 15.37 -0.90 6.68
CA LEU A 178 14.56 -1.40 7.79
C LEU A 178 14.14 -2.87 7.59
N ASP A 179 13.86 -3.29 6.36
CA ASP A 179 13.62 -4.69 6.00
C ASP A 179 14.19 -5.03 4.62
N ALA A 180 15.38 -5.62 4.62
CA ALA A 180 16.07 -6.05 3.40
C ALA A 180 15.35 -7.19 2.65
N ARG A 181 14.38 -7.86 3.26
CA ARG A 181 13.59 -8.95 2.67
C ARG A 181 12.24 -8.48 2.14
N MET A 182 11.92 -7.19 2.24
CA MET A 182 10.69 -6.62 1.70
C MET A 182 10.75 -6.54 0.17
N ALA A 183 10.26 -7.59 -0.51
CA ALA A 183 10.27 -7.70 -1.97
C ALA A 183 9.66 -6.45 -2.65
N GLU A 184 8.58 -5.93 -2.07
CA GLU A 184 7.87 -4.75 -2.56
C GLU A 184 8.76 -3.49 -2.56
N ALA A 185 9.57 -3.29 -1.53
CA ALA A 185 10.48 -2.14 -1.45
C ALA A 185 11.57 -2.20 -2.52
N HIS A 186 12.12 -3.39 -2.80
CA HIS A 186 13.05 -3.58 -3.92
C HIS A 186 12.39 -3.34 -5.28
N MET A 187 11.15 -3.78 -5.46
CA MET A 187 10.42 -3.55 -6.70
C MET A 187 10.17 -2.06 -6.95
N TRP A 188 9.66 -1.32 -5.95
CA TRP A 188 9.43 0.12 -6.09
C TRP A 188 10.72 0.93 -6.21
N LEU A 189 11.79 0.53 -5.53
CA LEU A 189 13.12 1.08 -5.74
C LEU A 189 13.55 0.92 -7.22
N GLY A 190 13.35 -0.27 -7.80
CA GLY A 190 13.61 -0.51 -9.22
C GLY A 190 12.79 0.38 -10.15
N ILE A 191 11.49 0.56 -9.86
CA ILE A 191 10.61 1.44 -10.64
C ILE A 191 11.12 2.88 -10.63
N ALA A 192 11.49 3.39 -9.45
CA ALA A 192 11.98 4.75 -9.31
C ALA A 192 13.36 4.95 -9.96
N LEU A 193 14.28 4.01 -9.77
CA LEU A 193 15.61 4.04 -10.41
C LEU A 193 15.50 4.03 -11.93
N ARG A 194 14.60 3.22 -12.51
CA ARG A 194 14.36 3.21 -13.96
C ARG A 194 13.82 4.56 -14.44
N LYS A 195 12.90 5.17 -13.70
CA LYS A 195 12.37 6.51 -14.02
C LYS A 195 13.47 7.59 -13.94
N ALA A 196 14.49 7.38 -13.12
CA ALA A 196 15.69 8.22 -13.04
C ALA A 196 16.76 7.86 -14.10
N ASN A 197 16.46 7.01 -15.09
CA ASN A 197 17.39 6.49 -16.10
C ASN A 197 18.57 5.67 -15.54
N ARG A 198 18.47 5.17 -14.31
CA ARG A 198 19.48 4.35 -13.64
C ARG A 198 19.21 2.86 -13.87
N ASN A 199 19.17 2.44 -15.14
CA ASN A 199 18.67 1.12 -15.55
C ASN A 199 19.44 -0.05 -14.94
N ALA A 200 20.77 0.04 -14.85
CA ALA A 200 21.60 -1.02 -14.26
C ALA A 200 21.27 -1.26 -12.78
N GLU A 201 21.02 -0.19 -12.02
CA GLU A 201 20.62 -0.28 -10.61
C GLU A 201 19.17 -0.75 -10.48
N ALA A 202 18.29 -0.28 -11.37
CA ALA A 202 16.91 -0.71 -11.42
C ALA A 202 16.78 -2.22 -11.62
N ARG A 203 17.56 -2.80 -12.55
CA ARG A 203 17.57 -4.25 -12.79
C ARG A 203 18.00 -5.04 -11.56
N LYS A 204 19.07 -4.62 -10.87
CA LYS A 204 19.51 -5.26 -9.61
C LYS A 204 18.41 -5.26 -8.56
N ALA A 205 17.69 -4.15 -8.42
CA ALA A 205 16.57 -4.04 -7.48
C ALA A 205 15.41 -4.97 -7.89
N PHE A 206 15.05 -5.03 -9.17
CA PHE A 206 14.02 -5.95 -9.66
C PHE A 206 14.43 -7.43 -9.52
N GLU A 207 15.67 -7.80 -9.81
CA GLU A 207 16.20 -9.14 -9.61
C GLU A 207 16.10 -9.57 -8.15
N LYS A 208 16.40 -8.65 -7.22
CA LYS A 208 16.22 -8.90 -5.78
C LYS A 208 14.74 -9.08 -5.42
N ALA A 209 13.84 -8.26 -5.97
CA ALA A 209 12.40 -8.40 -5.74
C ALA A 209 11.86 -9.75 -6.24
N VAL A 210 12.27 -10.18 -7.44
CA VAL A 210 11.89 -11.48 -8.02
C VAL A 210 12.48 -12.65 -7.21
N ALA A 211 13.71 -12.53 -6.73
CA ALA A 211 14.30 -13.56 -5.88
C ALA A 211 13.57 -13.69 -4.51
N LEU A 212 13.09 -12.58 -3.95
CA LEU A 212 12.36 -12.56 -2.68
C LEU A 212 10.90 -13.00 -2.84
N ASN A 213 10.25 -12.65 -3.95
CA ASN A 213 8.91 -13.10 -4.29
C ASN A 213 8.83 -13.55 -5.76
N PRO A 214 9.15 -14.83 -6.06
CA PRO A 214 9.12 -15.36 -7.42
C PRO A 214 7.69 -15.54 -7.96
N ALA A 215 6.65 -15.45 -7.13
CA ALA A 215 5.26 -15.54 -7.59
C ALA A 215 4.75 -14.21 -8.14
N ARG A 216 5.36 -13.07 -7.77
CA ARG A 216 4.91 -11.73 -8.17
C ARG A 216 5.12 -11.50 -9.66
N VAL A 217 4.05 -11.64 -10.44
CA VAL A 217 4.05 -11.44 -11.90
C VAL A 217 4.51 -10.03 -12.26
N TRP A 218 4.04 -9.01 -11.55
CA TRP A 218 4.38 -7.63 -11.87
C TRP A 218 5.88 -7.34 -11.73
N ALA A 219 6.56 -7.88 -10.70
CA ALA A 219 8.00 -7.71 -10.53
C ALA A 219 8.78 -8.24 -11.73
N LYS A 220 8.39 -9.41 -12.28
CA LYS A 220 8.98 -9.98 -13.49
C LYS A 220 8.74 -9.11 -14.71
N GLN A 221 7.50 -8.64 -14.91
CA GLN A 221 7.18 -7.71 -15.99
C GLN A 221 8.00 -6.42 -15.91
N GLN A 222 8.25 -5.90 -14.70
CA GLN A 222 9.07 -4.70 -14.53
C GLN A 222 10.55 -4.97 -14.86
N LEU A 223 11.09 -6.12 -14.47
CA LEU A 223 12.44 -6.54 -14.85
C LEU A 223 12.60 -6.64 -16.37
N GLU A 224 11.66 -7.31 -17.05
CA GLU A 224 11.66 -7.47 -18.51
C GLU A 224 11.58 -6.14 -19.25
N LYS A 225 10.78 -5.19 -18.75
CA LYS A 225 10.65 -3.83 -19.31
C LYS A 225 11.89 -2.95 -19.10
N THR A 226 12.86 -3.38 -18.30
CA THR A 226 14.02 -2.55 -17.94
C THR A 226 15.23 -2.95 -18.80
N PRO A 227 15.78 -2.05 -19.65
CA PRO A 227 16.90 -2.38 -20.52
C PRO A 227 18.13 -2.88 -19.75
N ALA A 228 18.84 -3.87 -20.30
CA ALA A 228 20.08 -4.43 -19.73
C ALA A 228 21.25 -3.43 -19.82
N GLN A 229 21.31 -2.71 -20.94
CA GLN A 229 22.01 -1.48 -21.29
C GLN A 229 21.71 -1.20 -22.76
#